data_AF-A0A081CMX2-F1
#
_entry.id   AF-A0A081CMX2-F1
#
_cell.length_a   1.000
_cell.length_b   1.000
_cell.length_c   1.000
_cell.angle_alpha   90.00
_cell.angle_beta   90.00
_cell.angle_gamma   90.00
#
_symmetry.space_group_name_H-M   'P 1'
#
loop_
_entity.id
_entity.type
_entity.pdbx_description
1 polymer ?
#
loop_
_entity_poly.entity_id
_entity_poly.type
_entity_poly.pdbx_seq_one_letter_code
_entity_poly.pdbx_strand_id
1 'polypeptide(L)'
;MHLGCMILFLFLASFDVASQSLPKLTPRQLAVNQLVNASRILASQGVADDCAGHISIRDPLSSDTFLITGGSRTPAQVTPADVTVARINDSQVISAALEDHEPPIRPAEIFIHSSIYQRFPNSTVNSIAYYQAEQLLPWSLFSSDSAGINTSLVTTDDLTGFFATTSGASFLGPHPAPVFSIFDDDPDAATIAVDDVAKGFSLATRFGPADATVASVNETDGFRPLVLMRNDGATVVGTTVPEVTFRFVQAVKSARIQHHASMLSAQNGSVPRFVPAQAIKSSDEYLRSWLLWISQVENAMAADVARSPELWAGSGNAAGTGAGSENAASMKGPLSKGLALIVICTTISLASLLSL
;
A
#
# COMPACT_ATOMS: atom_id res chain seq x y z
N MET A 1 34.47 -50.02 -52.75
CA MET A 1 33.99 -48.64 -52.97
C MET A 1 33.63 -48.06 -51.61
N HIS A 2 34.42 -47.10 -51.14
CA HIS A 2 34.32 -46.48 -49.81
C HIS A 2 33.08 -45.59 -49.71
N LEU A 3 32.30 -45.73 -48.64
CA LEU A 3 31.35 -44.72 -48.20
C LEU A 3 31.73 -44.32 -46.77
N GLY A 4 32.40 -43.17 -46.66
CA GLY A 4 32.83 -42.59 -45.40
C GLY A 4 31.65 -41.97 -44.65
N CYS A 5 31.49 -42.32 -43.39
CA CYS A 5 30.54 -41.67 -42.49
C CYS A 5 31.30 -40.60 -41.70
N MET A 6 31.08 -39.33 -42.05
CA MET A 6 31.66 -38.17 -41.39
C MET A 6 30.80 -37.87 -40.15
N ILE A 7 31.33 -38.14 -38.95
CA ILE A 7 30.67 -37.80 -37.69
C ILE A 7 30.92 -36.33 -37.39
N LEU A 8 29.86 -35.52 -37.46
CA LEU A 8 29.85 -34.11 -37.08
C LEU A 8 29.72 -34.01 -35.55
N PHE A 9 30.77 -33.53 -34.87
CA PHE A 9 30.72 -33.22 -33.44
C PHE A 9 29.99 -31.89 -33.23
N LEU A 10 28.75 -31.94 -32.73
CA LEU A 10 28.04 -30.80 -32.16
C LEU A 10 28.61 -30.50 -30.77
N PHE A 11 29.35 -29.40 -30.63
CA PHE A 11 29.72 -28.86 -29.32
C PHE A 11 28.50 -28.17 -28.70
N LEU A 12 27.90 -28.81 -27.69
CA LEU A 12 26.93 -28.17 -26.80
C LEU A 12 27.70 -27.23 -25.84
N ALA A 13 27.70 -25.93 -26.13
CA ALA A 13 28.12 -24.92 -25.17
C ALA A 13 27.11 -24.92 -24.01
N SER A 14 27.51 -25.46 -22.87
CA SER A 14 26.73 -25.39 -21.63
C SER A 14 26.94 -23.99 -21.04
N PHE A 15 25.94 -23.13 -21.15
CA PHE A 15 25.91 -21.90 -20.37
C PHE A 15 25.54 -22.27 -18.94
N ASP A 16 26.50 -22.14 -18.02
CA ASP A 16 26.23 -22.17 -16.59
C ASP A 16 25.40 -20.93 -16.23
N VAL A 17 24.08 -21.09 -16.21
CA VAL A 17 23.19 -20.14 -15.54
C VAL A 17 23.39 -20.36 -14.05
N ALA A 18 24.29 -19.59 -13.44
CA ALA A 18 24.43 -19.56 -12.00
C ALA A 18 23.06 -19.31 -11.37
N SER A 19 22.57 -20.23 -10.53
CA SER A 19 21.34 -20.01 -9.78
C SER A 19 21.58 -18.87 -8.81
N GLN A 20 21.10 -17.67 -9.12
CA GLN A 20 21.06 -16.60 -8.14
C GLN A 20 20.06 -17.00 -7.05
N SER A 21 20.56 -17.36 -5.88
CA SER A 21 19.72 -17.49 -4.69
C SER A 21 19.23 -16.10 -4.32
N LEU A 22 17.92 -15.91 -4.23
CA LEU A 22 17.34 -14.65 -3.75
C LEU A 22 17.87 -14.34 -2.33
N PRO A 23 18.19 -13.08 -2.02
CA PRO A 23 18.58 -12.71 -0.67
C PRO A 23 17.44 -13.04 0.30
N LYS A 24 17.79 -13.70 1.42
CA LYS A 24 16.85 -13.91 2.52
C LYS A 24 16.68 -12.56 3.24
N LEU A 25 15.47 -12.00 3.16
CA LEU A 25 15.08 -10.79 3.87
C LEU A 25 14.45 -11.15 5.22
N THR A 26 14.74 -10.37 6.25
CA THR A 26 13.99 -10.42 7.52
C THR A 26 12.55 -9.92 7.30
N PRO A 27 11.59 -10.23 8.19
CA PRO A 27 10.24 -9.68 8.10
C PRO A 27 10.21 -8.15 8.01
N ARG A 28 11.08 -7.45 8.76
CA ARG A 28 11.19 -5.99 8.71
C ARG A 28 11.77 -5.52 7.38
N GLN A 29 12.82 -6.15 6.85
CA GLN A 29 13.38 -5.80 5.53
C GLN A 29 12.35 -5.99 4.41
N LEU A 30 11.54 -7.05 4.48
CA LEU A 30 10.44 -7.25 3.54
C LEU A 30 9.39 -6.11 3.63
N ALA A 31 8.99 -5.73 4.85
CA ALA A 31 8.06 -4.63 5.07
C ALA A 31 8.61 -3.28 4.57
N VAL A 32 9.88 -2.98 4.83
CA VAL A 32 10.57 -1.79 4.30
C VAL A 32 10.54 -1.78 2.78
N ASN A 33 10.91 -2.89 2.12
CA ASN A 33 10.88 -2.99 0.67
C ASN A 33 9.46 -2.81 0.11
N GLN A 34 8.43 -3.32 0.80
CA GLN A 34 7.04 -3.11 0.41
C GLN A 34 6.65 -1.63 0.49
N LEU A 35 7.03 -0.91 1.55
CA LEU A 35 6.75 0.54 1.67
C LEU A 35 7.45 1.34 0.58
N VAL A 36 8.72 1.04 0.30
CA VAL A 36 9.50 1.68 -0.77
C VAL A 36 8.84 1.44 -2.13
N ASN A 37 8.47 0.19 -2.44
CA ASN A 37 7.75 -0.17 -3.66
C ASN A 37 6.43 0.60 -3.78
N ALA A 38 5.63 0.59 -2.71
CA ALA A 38 4.33 1.25 -2.71
C ALA A 38 4.44 2.75 -2.93
N SER A 39 5.35 3.44 -2.23
CA SER A 39 5.60 4.87 -2.43
C SER A 39 5.94 5.21 -3.89
N ARG A 40 6.84 4.42 -4.49
CA ARG A 40 7.24 4.61 -5.90
C ARG A 40 6.13 4.27 -6.89
N ILE A 41 5.31 3.26 -6.58
CA ILE A 41 4.13 2.91 -7.37
C ILE A 41 3.10 4.05 -7.31
N LEU A 42 2.81 4.58 -6.13
CA LEU A 42 1.86 5.69 -5.99
C LEU A 42 2.32 6.91 -6.79
N ALA A 43 3.63 7.21 -6.80
CA ALA A 43 4.19 8.25 -7.65
C ALA A 43 4.02 7.93 -9.14
N SER A 44 4.35 6.71 -9.58
CA SER A 44 4.24 6.32 -10.99
C SER A 44 2.79 6.28 -11.50
N GLN A 45 1.81 6.10 -10.60
CA GLN A 45 0.39 6.07 -10.93
C GLN A 45 -0.30 7.45 -10.86
N GLY A 46 0.44 8.54 -10.62
CA GLY A 46 -0.16 9.87 -10.58
C GLY A 46 -0.88 10.19 -9.25
N VAL A 47 -0.55 9.47 -8.18
CA VAL A 47 -1.17 9.64 -6.84
C VAL A 47 -0.28 10.47 -5.92
N ALA A 48 1.04 10.28 -6.01
CA ALA A 48 2.05 10.82 -5.10
C ALA A 48 3.20 11.46 -5.88
N ASP A 49 2.87 12.49 -6.68
CA ASP A 49 3.77 13.04 -7.70
C ASP A 49 4.92 13.85 -7.07
N ASP A 50 4.76 15.16 -6.90
CA ASP A 50 5.69 16.07 -6.23
C ASP A 50 5.25 16.45 -4.81
N CYS A 51 4.04 16.08 -4.42
CA CYS A 51 3.48 16.37 -3.11
C CYS A 51 4.12 15.53 -1.99
N ALA A 52 4.13 16.11 -0.79
CA ALA A 52 4.43 15.37 0.42
C ALA A 52 3.37 14.29 0.68
N GLY A 53 3.79 13.21 1.32
CA GLY A 53 2.93 12.11 1.72
C GLY A 53 3.75 10.93 2.19
N HIS A 54 3.09 9.98 2.81
CA HIS A 54 3.76 8.85 3.44
C HIS A 54 2.85 7.65 3.61
N ILE A 55 3.48 6.48 3.53
CA ILE A 55 2.86 5.18 3.73
C ILE A 55 3.53 4.45 4.89
N SER A 56 2.72 3.74 5.67
CA SER A 56 3.16 2.99 6.84
C SER A 56 2.64 1.56 6.85
N ILE A 57 3.26 0.73 7.68
CA ILE A 57 2.78 -0.60 8.09
C ILE A 57 3.14 -0.83 9.55
N ARG A 58 2.29 -1.53 10.33
CA ARG A 58 2.68 -1.97 11.67
C ARG A 58 3.96 -2.80 11.61
N ASP A 59 4.80 -2.67 12.62
CA ASP A 59 6.10 -3.34 12.64
C ASP A 59 5.89 -4.86 12.83
N PRO A 60 6.36 -5.72 11.91
CA PRO A 60 6.18 -7.16 12.05
C PRO A 60 6.95 -7.74 13.25
N LEU A 61 7.87 -6.97 13.85
CA LEU A 61 8.67 -7.39 14.99
C LEU A 61 8.18 -6.84 16.33
N SER A 62 7.17 -5.95 16.35
CA SER A 62 6.71 -5.28 17.55
C SER A 62 5.28 -4.76 17.41
N SER A 63 4.42 -5.06 18.38
CA SER A 63 3.03 -4.58 18.40
C SER A 63 2.90 -3.08 18.70
N ASP A 64 3.93 -2.47 19.26
CA ASP A 64 3.89 -1.11 19.81
C ASP A 64 4.47 -0.08 18.84
N THR A 65 4.97 -0.53 17.69
CA THR A 65 5.67 0.29 16.70
C THR A 65 5.11 0.07 15.29
N PHE A 66 5.41 1.02 14.42
CA PHE A 66 5.12 0.95 13.00
C PHE A 66 6.30 1.49 12.19
N LEU A 67 6.38 1.07 10.94
CA LEU A 67 7.34 1.55 9.96
C LEU A 67 6.65 2.60 9.09
N ILE A 68 7.31 3.72 8.81
CA ILE A 68 6.75 4.79 7.97
C ILE A 68 7.84 5.43 7.09
N THR A 69 7.49 5.71 5.83
CA THR A 69 8.34 6.49 4.93
C THR A 69 8.44 7.94 5.42
N GLY A 70 9.66 8.46 5.53
CA GLY A 70 9.94 9.84 5.92
C GLY A 70 11.11 10.41 5.10
N GLY A 71 11.91 11.27 5.74
CA GLY A 71 13.04 11.92 5.07
C GLY A 71 12.61 13.06 4.15
N SER A 72 13.50 13.43 3.23
CA SER A 72 13.32 14.57 2.31
C SER A 72 13.18 14.17 0.84
N ARG A 73 13.20 12.87 0.53
CA ARG A 73 13.07 12.37 -0.84
C ARG A 73 11.62 12.38 -1.28
N THR A 74 11.39 12.63 -2.56
CA THR A 74 10.05 12.53 -3.14
C THR A 74 9.57 11.07 -3.14
N PRO A 75 8.27 10.79 -3.21
CA PRO A 75 7.75 9.43 -3.19
C PRO A 75 8.34 8.50 -4.26
N ALA A 76 8.72 9.06 -5.42
CA ALA A 76 9.41 8.35 -6.51
C ALA A 76 10.86 7.95 -6.22
N GLN A 77 11.48 8.54 -5.20
CA GLN A 77 12.91 8.41 -4.87
C GLN A 77 13.16 7.78 -3.50
N VAL A 78 12.11 7.48 -2.72
CA VAL A 78 12.22 6.82 -1.41
C VAL A 78 13.06 5.55 -1.51
N THR A 79 13.96 5.36 -0.55
CA THR A 79 14.84 4.19 -0.39
C THR A 79 14.61 3.53 0.98
N PRO A 80 15.18 2.35 1.25
CA PRO A 80 15.09 1.74 2.58
C PRO A 80 15.64 2.62 3.70
N ALA A 81 16.62 3.47 3.41
CA ALA A 81 17.17 4.42 4.38
C ALA A 81 16.17 5.51 4.77
N ASP A 82 15.10 5.74 3.99
CA ASP A 82 14.07 6.74 4.28
C ASP A 82 12.93 6.18 5.14
N VAL A 83 13.03 4.94 5.63
CA VAL A 83 12.01 4.33 6.49
C VAL A 83 12.43 4.41 7.95
N THR A 84 11.54 4.94 8.79
CA THR A 84 11.73 5.06 10.25
C THR A 84 10.91 4.01 10.99
N VAL A 85 11.33 3.69 12.22
CA VAL A 85 10.50 2.99 13.21
C VAL A 85 9.94 4.04 14.17
N ALA A 86 8.62 4.09 14.30
CA ALA A 86 7.92 5.00 15.19
C ALA A 86 7.03 4.24 16.17
N ARG A 87 6.82 4.82 17.35
CA ARG A 87 5.99 4.25 18.40
C ARG A 87 4.54 4.68 18.23
N ILE A 88 3.63 3.74 18.43
CA ILE A 88 2.20 3.96 18.20
C ILE A 88 1.60 4.91 19.24
N ASN A 89 1.99 4.80 20.52
CA ASN A 89 1.31 5.51 21.61
C ASN A 89 1.59 7.02 21.68
N ASP A 90 2.77 7.47 21.25
CA ASP A 90 3.26 8.85 21.41
C ASP A 90 3.81 9.46 20.12
N SER A 91 3.74 8.72 19.00
CA SER A 91 4.16 9.16 17.67
C SER A 91 5.66 9.51 17.58
N GLN A 92 6.49 9.03 18.50
CA GLN A 92 7.93 9.29 18.48
C GLN A 92 8.65 8.35 17.51
N VAL A 93 9.55 8.92 16.69
CA VAL A 93 10.53 8.15 15.92
C VAL A 93 11.62 7.67 16.87
N ILE A 94 11.85 6.35 16.91
CA ILE A 94 12.78 5.72 17.85
C ILE A 94 14.07 5.23 17.17
N SER A 95 14.03 4.93 15.88
CA SER A 95 15.21 4.52 15.10
C SER A 95 14.94 4.60 13.60
N ALA A 96 15.99 4.46 12.78
CA ALA A 96 15.82 4.02 11.39
C ALA A 96 15.33 2.57 11.34
N ALA A 97 14.66 2.19 10.26
CA ALA A 97 14.31 0.80 9.98
C ALA A 97 15.49 0.02 9.39
N LEU A 98 16.40 0.71 8.70
CA LEU A 98 17.68 0.18 8.23
C LEU A 98 18.70 0.22 9.38
N GLU A 99 19.39 -0.89 9.62
CA GLU A 99 20.42 -0.99 10.66
C GLU A 99 21.60 -0.06 10.36
N ASP A 100 22.29 0.41 11.41
CA ASP A 100 23.45 1.31 11.32
C ASP A 100 23.18 2.64 10.56
N HIS A 101 21.92 3.09 10.53
CA HIS A 101 21.51 4.38 9.95
C HIS A 101 20.82 5.27 10.97
N GLU A 102 21.02 6.58 10.84
CA GLU A 102 20.28 7.58 11.60
C GLU A 102 18.81 7.63 11.13
N PRO A 103 17.85 7.86 12.05
CA PRO A 103 16.45 7.99 11.67
C PRO A 103 16.24 9.17 10.71
N PRO A 104 15.54 8.95 9.58
CA PRO A 104 15.09 10.02 8.70
C PRO A 104 14.26 11.10 9.40
N ILE A 105 14.13 12.23 8.72
CA ILE A 105 13.23 13.31 9.15
C ILE A 105 11.82 12.74 9.36
N ARG A 106 11.28 12.97 10.56
CA ARG A 106 9.92 12.57 10.94
C ARG A 106 8.89 13.36 10.12
N PRO A 107 7.91 12.70 9.49
CA PRO A 107 6.77 13.40 8.90
C PRO A 107 5.99 14.19 9.95
N ALA A 108 5.62 15.43 9.66
CA ALA A 108 4.81 16.25 10.57
C ALA A 108 3.46 15.57 10.87
N GLU A 109 2.88 14.93 9.85
CA GLU A 109 1.57 14.29 9.86
C GLU A 109 1.60 12.82 10.35
N ILE A 110 2.66 12.43 11.06
CA ILE A 110 2.78 11.09 11.66
C ILE A 110 1.60 10.74 12.59
N PHE A 111 0.91 11.76 13.12
CA PHE A 111 -0.26 11.60 13.99
C PHE A 111 -1.46 10.98 13.27
N ILE A 112 -1.58 11.13 11.93
CA ILE A 112 -2.56 10.40 11.12
C ILE A 112 -2.40 8.89 11.35
N HIS A 113 -1.15 8.41 11.31
CA HIS A 113 -0.83 6.99 11.34
C HIS A 113 -0.97 6.41 12.74
N SER A 114 -0.35 7.07 13.73
CA SER A 114 -0.40 6.61 15.12
C SER A 114 -1.83 6.57 15.66
N SER A 115 -2.65 7.60 15.40
CA SER A 115 -4.01 7.65 15.95
C SER A 115 -4.94 6.62 15.32
N ILE A 116 -4.81 6.35 14.03
CA ILE A 116 -5.55 5.27 13.37
C ILE A 116 -5.08 3.90 13.90
N TYR A 117 -3.78 3.69 14.08
CA TYR A 117 -3.26 2.45 14.67
C TYR A 117 -3.64 2.25 16.14
N GLN A 118 -3.79 3.31 16.93
CA GLN A 118 -4.31 3.21 18.30
C GLN A 118 -5.79 2.82 18.30
N ARG A 119 -6.56 3.31 17.31
CA ARG A 119 -8.00 3.11 17.25
C ARG A 119 -8.40 1.72 16.79
N PHE A 120 -7.75 1.19 15.76
CA PHE A 120 -8.17 -0.04 15.10
C PHE A 120 -7.17 -1.18 15.32
N PRO A 121 -7.62 -2.43 15.55
CA PRO A 121 -6.73 -3.59 15.61
C PRO A 121 -6.08 -3.87 14.25
N ASN A 122 -4.98 -4.64 14.23
CA ASN A 122 -4.26 -5.00 13.00
C ASN A 122 -5.10 -5.82 12.00
N SER A 123 -6.14 -6.51 12.47
CA SER A 123 -7.12 -7.23 11.63
C SER A 123 -8.01 -6.28 10.81
N THR A 124 -8.11 -5.02 11.21
CA THR A 124 -8.87 -3.98 10.50
C THR A 124 -7.94 -3.00 9.79
N VAL A 125 -6.90 -2.50 10.49
CA VAL A 125 -5.90 -1.58 9.92
C VAL A 125 -4.50 -2.01 10.30
N ASN A 126 -3.73 -2.37 9.27
CA ASN A 126 -2.32 -2.76 9.39
C ASN A 126 -1.40 -1.87 8.52
N SER A 127 -1.92 -1.27 7.45
CA SER A 127 -1.22 -0.30 6.61
C SER A 127 -2.08 0.93 6.34
N ILE A 128 -1.44 2.08 6.24
CA ILE A 128 -2.06 3.39 6.07
C ILE A 128 -1.24 4.17 5.04
N ALA A 129 -1.91 4.83 4.09
CA ALA A 129 -1.27 5.75 3.16
C ALA A 129 -2.00 7.09 3.19
N TYR A 130 -1.22 8.16 3.29
CA TYR A 130 -1.69 9.53 3.19
C TYR A 130 -0.92 10.25 2.09
N TYR A 131 -1.65 10.84 1.14
CA TYR A 131 -1.08 11.64 0.05
C TYR A 131 -2.07 12.74 -0.38
N GLN A 132 -1.53 13.84 -0.89
CA GLN A 132 -2.30 14.98 -1.41
C GLN A 132 -2.74 14.73 -2.87
N ALA A 133 -3.50 13.65 -3.10
CA ALA A 133 -3.91 13.25 -4.43
C ALA A 133 -4.92 14.26 -5.03
N GLU A 134 -4.46 15.06 -5.99
CA GLU A 134 -5.21 16.16 -6.61
C GLU A 134 -6.60 15.76 -7.12
N GLN A 135 -6.77 14.51 -7.57
CA GLN A 135 -8.02 14.06 -8.17
C GLN A 135 -9.09 13.74 -7.12
N LEU A 136 -8.69 13.58 -5.86
CA LEU A 136 -9.60 13.40 -4.73
C LEU A 136 -9.95 14.73 -4.05
N LEU A 137 -9.10 15.75 -4.14
CA LEU A 137 -9.31 17.04 -3.48
C LEU A 137 -10.64 17.73 -3.82
N PRO A 138 -11.12 17.78 -5.08
CA PRO A 138 -12.40 18.42 -5.38
C PRO A 138 -13.57 17.88 -4.55
N TRP A 139 -13.53 16.59 -4.21
CA TRP A 139 -14.58 15.92 -3.45
C TRP A 139 -14.54 16.22 -1.95
N SER A 140 -13.42 16.77 -1.43
CA SER A 140 -13.30 17.16 -0.02
C SER A 140 -13.78 18.59 0.25
N LEU A 141 -13.96 19.39 -0.80
CA LEU A 141 -14.27 20.83 -0.71
C LEU A 141 -15.76 21.12 -0.50
N PHE A 142 -16.64 20.15 -0.73
CA PHE A 142 -18.06 20.31 -0.54
C PHE A 142 -18.49 19.89 0.88
N SER A 143 -19.53 20.52 1.39
CA SER A 143 -20.22 20.06 2.59
C SER A 143 -20.97 18.79 2.23
N SER A 144 -20.51 17.64 2.73
CA SER A 144 -21.27 16.40 2.60
C SER A 144 -22.28 16.32 3.74
N ASP A 145 -23.49 16.86 3.53
CA ASP A 145 -24.65 16.57 4.39
C ASP A 145 -25.25 15.18 4.05
N SER A 146 -24.35 14.21 3.80
CA SER A 146 -24.69 12.91 3.22
C SER A 146 -24.87 11.82 4.28
N ALA A 147 -25.08 12.21 5.54
CA ALA A 147 -25.35 11.27 6.62
C ALA A 147 -26.59 10.43 6.27
N GLY A 148 -26.37 9.14 6.01
CA GLY A 148 -27.45 8.18 5.68
C GLY A 148 -27.72 7.99 4.18
N ILE A 149 -27.05 8.71 3.29
CA ILE A 149 -27.18 8.48 1.84
C ILE A 149 -26.37 7.23 1.46
N ASN A 150 -27.01 6.34 0.70
CA ASN A 150 -26.36 5.19 0.09
C ASN A 150 -26.52 5.22 -1.44
N THR A 151 -25.75 4.41 -2.16
CA THR A 151 -25.76 4.37 -3.64
C THR A 151 -27.11 4.06 -4.28
N SER A 152 -28.10 3.57 -3.53
CA SER A 152 -29.45 3.31 -4.04
C SER A 152 -30.41 4.51 -3.91
N LEU A 153 -30.04 5.50 -3.11
CA LEU A 153 -30.84 6.69 -2.82
C LEU A 153 -30.27 7.98 -3.43
N VAL A 154 -29.17 7.88 -4.18
CA VAL A 154 -28.50 9.04 -4.78
C VAL A 154 -29.41 9.75 -5.77
N THR A 155 -29.45 11.07 -5.66
CA THR A 155 -30.10 12.01 -6.56
C THR A 155 -29.07 12.93 -7.24
N THR A 156 -29.51 13.83 -8.11
CA THR A 156 -28.63 14.82 -8.74
C THR A 156 -28.01 15.80 -7.75
N ASP A 157 -28.64 16.00 -6.59
CA ASP A 157 -28.18 16.94 -5.56
C ASP A 157 -27.04 16.35 -4.71
N ASP A 158 -26.89 15.02 -4.72
CA ASP A 158 -25.91 14.31 -3.91
C ASP A 158 -24.55 14.12 -4.62
N LEU A 159 -24.42 14.57 -5.87
CA LEU A 159 -23.23 14.34 -6.70
C LEU A 159 -21.99 15.13 -6.27
N THR A 160 -22.07 15.87 -5.16
CA THR A 160 -20.92 16.48 -4.48
C THR A 160 -20.20 15.49 -3.57
N GLY A 161 -20.83 14.38 -3.16
CA GLY A 161 -20.20 13.30 -2.40
C GLY A 161 -19.42 12.34 -3.28
N PHE A 162 -18.33 11.74 -2.77
CA PHE A 162 -17.53 10.76 -3.52
C PHE A 162 -18.01 9.33 -3.30
N PHE A 163 -18.48 8.66 -4.35
CA PHE A 163 -19.05 7.31 -4.30
C PHE A 163 -18.21 6.28 -5.07
N ALA A 164 -18.39 5.00 -4.74
CA ALA A 164 -17.85 3.89 -5.52
C ALA A 164 -18.40 3.90 -6.96
N THR A 165 -17.63 4.42 -7.91
CA THR A 165 -18.06 4.57 -9.31
C THR A 165 -17.62 3.40 -10.19
N THR A 166 -16.57 2.67 -9.78
CA THR A 166 -16.04 1.51 -10.51
C THR A 166 -15.92 0.30 -9.60
N SER A 167 -15.87 -0.90 -10.18
CA SER A 167 -15.67 -2.14 -9.41
C SER A 167 -14.39 -2.13 -8.57
N GLY A 168 -13.32 -1.48 -9.03
CA GLY A 168 -12.08 -1.34 -8.27
C GLY A 168 -12.17 -0.35 -7.09
N ALA A 169 -13.21 0.48 -7.03
CA ALA A 169 -13.51 1.34 -5.90
C ALA A 169 -14.65 0.79 -5.02
N SER A 170 -15.06 -0.47 -5.24
CA SER A 170 -16.11 -1.12 -4.44
C SER A 170 -15.76 -1.24 -2.96
N PHE A 171 -14.48 -1.18 -2.60
CA PHE A 171 -14.04 -1.14 -1.20
C PHE A 171 -14.56 0.08 -0.42
N LEU A 172 -15.00 1.15 -1.07
CA LEU A 172 -15.55 2.33 -0.38
C LEU A 172 -16.87 2.04 0.34
N GLY A 173 -17.56 0.95 -0.05
CA GLY A 173 -18.91 0.68 0.42
C GLY A 173 -19.97 1.45 -0.37
N PRO A 174 -21.24 1.33 0.06
CA PRO A 174 -22.37 1.97 -0.59
C PRO A 174 -22.58 3.42 -0.12
N HIS A 175 -21.77 3.91 0.82
CA HIS A 175 -21.85 5.25 1.37
C HIS A 175 -20.76 6.15 0.76
N PRO A 176 -20.99 7.47 0.69
CA PRO A 176 -19.94 8.37 0.21
C PRO A 176 -18.76 8.38 1.18
N ALA A 177 -17.56 8.63 0.64
CA ALA A 177 -16.36 8.76 1.46
C ALA A 177 -16.54 9.92 2.47
N PRO A 178 -16.28 9.69 3.77
CA PRO A 178 -16.36 10.75 4.76
C PRO A 178 -15.35 11.87 4.47
N VAL A 179 -15.75 13.10 4.80
CA VAL A 179 -14.87 14.27 4.76
C VAL A 179 -14.49 14.64 6.19
N PHE A 180 -13.19 14.75 6.44
CA PHE A 180 -12.60 15.31 7.64
C PHE A 180 -12.15 16.74 7.38
N SER A 181 -12.42 17.67 8.28
CA SER A 181 -11.82 19.00 8.27
C SER A 181 -11.35 19.36 9.68
N ILE A 182 -10.11 19.83 9.79
CA ILE A 182 -9.55 20.30 11.06
C ILE A 182 -10.38 21.47 11.61
N PHE A 183 -10.79 22.38 10.73
CA PHE A 183 -11.53 23.59 11.10
C PHE A 183 -12.95 23.33 11.59
N ASP A 184 -13.48 22.11 11.42
CA ASP A 184 -14.76 21.72 12.02
C ASP A 184 -14.62 21.55 13.54
N ASP A 185 -13.46 21.06 14.02
CA ASP A 185 -13.19 20.79 15.44
C ASP A 185 -12.34 21.89 16.10
N ASP A 186 -11.45 22.53 15.34
CA ASP A 186 -10.58 23.63 15.76
C ASP A 186 -10.62 24.78 14.72
N PRO A 187 -11.62 25.67 14.80
CA PRO A 187 -11.75 26.80 13.87
C PRO A 187 -10.56 27.77 13.87
N ASP A 188 -9.75 27.77 14.93
CA ASP A 188 -8.60 28.65 15.12
C ASP A 188 -7.26 27.96 14.73
N ALA A 189 -7.32 26.74 14.17
CA ALA A 189 -6.14 26.00 13.75
C ALA A 189 -5.25 26.81 12.80
N ALA A 190 -3.95 26.86 13.06
CA ALA A 190 -3.01 27.62 12.25
C ALA A 190 -2.56 26.90 10.95
N THR A 191 -2.95 25.63 10.78
CA THR A 191 -2.46 24.74 9.73
C THR A 191 -3.52 23.70 9.38
N ILE A 192 -3.53 23.30 8.11
CA ILE A 192 -4.40 22.26 7.55
C ILE A 192 -3.87 20.84 7.78
N ALA A 193 -2.64 20.70 8.26
CA ALA A 193 -2.00 19.43 8.50
C ALA A 193 -2.42 18.82 9.84
N VAL A 194 -2.52 17.49 9.89
CA VAL A 194 -2.78 16.72 11.11
C VAL A 194 -1.47 16.53 11.88
N ASP A 195 -1.04 17.59 12.56
CA ASP A 195 0.28 17.73 13.19
C ASP A 195 0.29 17.58 14.72
N ASP A 196 -0.83 17.13 15.30
CA ASP A 196 -0.94 16.77 16.70
C ASP A 196 -1.88 15.58 16.94
N VAL A 197 -1.86 15.07 18.18
CA VAL A 197 -2.62 13.90 18.59
C VAL A 197 -4.14 14.13 18.61
N ALA A 198 -4.60 15.35 18.93
CA ALA A 198 -6.03 15.66 19.00
C ALA A 198 -6.65 15.65 17.60
N LYS A 199 -5.98 16.29 16.64
CA LYS A 199 -6.34 16.24 15.21
C LYS A 199 -6.31 14.82 14.68
N GLY A 200 -5.27 14.05 15.00
CA GLY A 200 -5.14 12.66 14.58
C GLY A 200 -6.25 11.77 15.15
N PHE A 201 -6.61 11.96 16.42
CA PHE A 201 -7.74 11.24 17.04
C PHE A 201 -9.06 11.59 16.36
N SER A 202 -9.32 12.87 16.09
CA SER A 202 -10.55 13.28 15.40
C SER A 202 -10.64 12.67 14.00
N LEU A 203 -9.56 12.75 13.20
CA LEU A 203 -9.49 12.09 11.89
C LEU A 203 -9.79 10.59 11.99
N ALA A 204 -9.20 9.89 12.96
CA ALA A 204 -9.40 8.45 13.14
C ALA A 204 -10.87 8.07 13.37
N THR A 205 -11.68 8.95 13.98
CA THR A 205 -13.13 8.69 14.17
C THR A 205 -13.90 8.60 12.86
N ARG A 206 -13.43 9.25 11.79
CA ARG A 206 -14.08 9.26 10.48
C ARG A 206 -13.97 7.92 9.74
N PHE A 207 -13.07 7.04 10.18
CA PHE A 207 -12.93 5.67 9.65
C PHE A 207 -13.98 4.69 10.22
N GLY A 208 -14.80 5.12 11.18
CA GLY A 208 -15.84 4.32 11.85
C GLY A 208 -15.58 4.10 13.35
N PRO A 209 -16.49 3.39 14.05
CA PRO A 209 -16.36 2.95 15.44
C PRO A 209 -15.05 2.20 15.69
N ALA A 210 -14.53 2.23 16.92
CA ALA A 210 -13.26 1.58 17.24
C ALA A 210 -13.31 0.05 17.09
N ASP A 211 -14.49 -0.55 17.24
CA ASP A 211 -14.78 -1.96 17.05
C ASP A 211 -15.24 -2.32 15.62
N ALA A 212 -15.25 -1.34 14.69
CA ALA A 212 -15.60 -1.59 13.31
C ALA A 212 -14.64 -2.60 12.67
N THR A 213 -15.20 -3.51 11.88
CA THR A 213 -14.45 -4.53 11.15
C THR A 213 -14.51 -4.25 9.66
N VAL A 214 -13.61 -4.84 8.87
CA VAL A 214 -13.66 -4.70 7.40
C VAL A 214 -15.02 -5.13 6.82
N ALA A 215 -15.73 -6.05 7.48
CA ALA A 215 -17.04 -6.52 7.04
C ALA A 215 -18.16 -5.48 7.22
N SER A 216 -18.00 -4.50 8.13
CA SER A 216 -19.02 -3.46 8.36
C SER A 216 -19.01 -2.35 7.32
N VAL A 217 -18.22 -2.45 6.24
CA VAL A 217 -18.14 -1.42 5.19
C VAL A 217 -19.50 -1.09 4.53
N ASN A 218 -20.45 -2.02 4.58
CA ASN A 218 -21.82 -1.83 4.09
C ASN A 218 -22.75 -1.11 5.08
N GLU A 219 -22.35 -0.95 6.34
CA GLU A 219 -23.15 -0.36 7.39
C GLU A 219 -23.02 1.17 7.38
N THR A 220 -24.09 1.86 7.76
CA THR A 220 -24.18 3.33 7.72
C THR A 220 -23.16 4.03 8.62
N ASP A 221 -22.82 3.41 9.74
CA ASP A 221 -21.80 3.84 10.69
C ASP A 221 -20.59 2.91 10.70
N GLY A 222 -20.47 1.96 9.76
CA GLY A 222 -19.39 0.98 9.77
C GLY A 222 -18.04 1.50 9.29
N PHE A 223 -17.13 0.56 8.99
CA PHE A 223 -15.77 0.88 8.59
C PHE A 223 -15.72 1.67 7.27
N ARG A 224 -14.81 2.64 7.17
CA ARG A 224 -14.61 3.47 5.97
C ARG A 224 -13.15 3.40 5.55
N PRO A 225 -12.77 2.65 4.49
CA PRO A 225 -11.35 2.46 4.16
C PRO A 225 -10.66 3.68 3.55
N LEU A 226 -11.40 4.75 3.26
CA LEU A 226 -10.89 6.01 2.73
C LEU A 226 -11.61 7.17 3.41
N VAL A 227 -10.86 8.16 3.87
CA VAL A 227 -11.35 9.44 4.36
C VAL A 227 -10.70 10.56 3.55
N LEU A 228 -11.52 11.46 3.04
CA LEU A 228 -11.09 12.68 2.38
C LEU A 228 -10.76 13.73 3.44
N MET A 229 -9.67 14.48 3.26
CA MET A 229 -9.25 15.52 4.18
C MET A 229 -9.37 16.87 3.47
N ARG A 230 -10.31 17.69 3.93
CA ARG A 230 -10.68 18.96 3.31
C ARG A 230 -9.46 19.88 3.22
N ASN A 231 -9.19 20.38 2.02
CA ASN A 231 -8.05 21.23 1.67
C ASN A 231 -6.65 20.60 1.81
N ASP A 232 -6.54 19.33 2.22
CA ASP A 232 -5.27 18.70 2.59
C ASP A 232 -4.92 17.53 1.66
N GLY A 233 -5.68 16.43 1.73
CA GLY A 233 -5.41 15.23 0.94
C GLY A 233 -6.44 14.12 1.15
N ALA A 234 -5.98 12.87 1.10
CA ALA A 234 -6.79 11.71 1.42
C ALA A 234 -5.96 10.65 2.17
N THR A 235 -6.61 9.97 3.11
CA THR A 235 -6.02 8.84 3.84
C THR A 235 -6.76 7.55 3.50
N VAL A 236 -6.00 6.53 3.12
CA VAL A 236 -6.48 5.18 2.78
C VAL A 236 -5.90 4.16 3.74
N VAL A 237 -6.72 3.21 4.20
CA VAL A 237 -6.33 2.17 5.15
C VAL A 237 -6.64 0.76 4.64
N GLY A 238 -5.91 -0.22 5.17
CA GLY A 238 -6.08 -1.63 4.80
C GLY A 238 -5.22 -2.56 5.66
N THR A 239 -5.28 -3.85 5.34
CA THR A 239 -4.59 -4.92 6.07
C THR A 239 -3.20 -5.24 5.50
N THR A 240 -2.91 -4.77 4.27
CA THR A 240 -1.58 -4.93 3.64
C THR A 240 -1.18 -3.69 2.84
N VAL A 241 0.13 -3.50 2.64
CA VAL A 241 0.67 -2.41 1.82
C VAL A 241 0.18 -2.47 0.35
N PRO A 242 0.19 -3.64 -0.33
CA PRO A 242 -0.36 -3.74 -1.70
C PRO A 242 -1.85 -3.40 -1.80
N GLU A 243 -2.65 -3.79 -0.81
CA GLU A 243 -4.08 -3.46 -0.74
C GLU A 243 -4.30 -1.95 -0.64
N VAL A 244 -3.62 -1.27 0.30
CA VAL A 244 -3.72 0.19 0.45
C VAL A 244 -3.29 0.91 -0.82
N THR A 245 -2.19 0.46 -1.44
CA THR A 245 -1.70 1.00 -2.72
C THR A 245 -2.75 0.88 -3.82
N PHE A 246 -3.33 -0.32 -3.96
CA PHE A 246 -4.38 -0.58 -4.94
C PHE A 246 -5.60 0.30 -4.70
N ARG A 247 -6.09 0.37 -3.46
CA ARG A 247 -7.25 1.19 -3.08
C ARG A 247 -7.05 2.66 -3.42
N PHE A 248 -5.87 3.21 -3.13
CA PHE A 248 -5.58 4.62 -3.42
C PHE A 248 -5.59 4.89 -4.94
N VAL A 249 -4.89 4.05 -5.73
CA VAL A 249 -4.88 4.18 -7.20
C VAL A 249 -6.29 4.06 -7.78
N GLN A 250 -7.10 3.14 -7.26
CA GLN A 250 -8.47 2.94 -7.73
C GLN A 250 -9.41 4.06 -7.30
N ALA A 251 -9.23 4.64 -6.11
CA ALA A 251 -9.97 5.82 -5.67
C ALA A 251 -9.74 7.00 -6.61
N VAL A 252 -8.47 7.31 -6.92
CA VAL A 252 -8.10 8.39 -7.85
C VAL A 252 -8.67 8.17 -9.26
N LYS A 253 -8.65 6.93 -9.77
CA LYS A 253 -9.30 6.59 -11.05
C LYS A 253 -10.82 6.78 -11.00
N SER A 254 -11.45 6.31 -9.92
CA SER A 254 -12.89 6.43 -9.70
C SER A 254 -13.34 7.89 -9.61
N ALA A 255 -12.55 8.73 -8.94
CA ALA A 255 -12.81 10.16 -8.78
C ALA A 255 -12.88 10.89 -10.12
N ARG A 256 -11.93 10.63 -11.04
CA ARG A 256 -11.97 11.19 -12.40
C ARG A 256 -13.20 10.74 -13.19
N ILE A 257 -13.58 9.46 -13.06
CA ILE A 257 -14.77 8.94 -13.75
C ILE A 257 -16.04 9.58 -13.19
N GLN A 258 -16.17 9.68 -11.87
CA GLN A 258 -17.30 10.33 -11.23
C GLN A 258 -17.42 11.80 -11.65
N HIS A 259 -16.30 12.51 -11.78
CA HIS A 259 -16.29 13.90 -12.24
C HIS A 259 -16.95 14.02 -13.62
N HIS A 260 -16.51 13.21 -14.60
CA HIS A 260 -17.13 13.19 -15.92
C HIS A 260 -18.59 12.74 -15.90
N ALA A 261 -18.94 11.74 -15.09
CA ALA A 261 -20.33 11.30 -14.93
C ALA A 261 -21.23 12.41 -14.37
N SER A 262 -20.73 13.20 -13.43
CA SER A 262 -21.45 14.33 -12.83
C SER A 262 -21.66 15.46 -13.84
N MET A 263 -20.69 15.72 -14.72
CA MET A 263 -20.86 16.65 -15.84
C MET A 263 -21.96 16.21 -16.81
N LEU A 264 -22.01 14.91 -17.15
CA LEU A 264 -23.06 14.35 -18.00
C LEU A 264 -24.43 14.44 -17.33
N SER A 265 -24.50 14.15 -16.03
CA SER A 265 -25.71 14.32 -15.21
C SER A 265 -26.22 15.76 -15.23
N ALA A 266 -25.33 16.75 -15.10
CA ALA A 266 -25.70 18.17 -15.14
C ALA A 266 -26.31 18.59 -16.50
N GLN A 267 -25.96 17.90 -17.59
CA GLN A 267 -26.49 18.21 -18.93
C GLN A 267 -27.86 17.59 -19.20
N ASN A 268 -28.14 16.39 -18.69
CA ASN A 268 -29.34 15.61 -19.03
C ASN A 268 -30.26 15.28 -17.84
N GLY A 269 -29.91 15.73 -16.63
CA GLY A 269 -30.65 15.47 -15.39
C GLY A 269 -30.66 14.00 -14.93
N SER A 270 -29.83 13.14 -15.52
CA SER A 270 -29.80 11.71 -15.19
C SER A 270 -28.81 11.41 -14.08
N VAL A 271 -29.25 10.70 -13.05
CA VAL A 271 -28.39 10.29 -11.94
C VAL A 271 -27.43 9.16 -12.36
N PRO A 272 -26.11 9.29 -12.15
CA PRO A 272 -25.15 8.21 -12.30
C PRO A 272 -25.51 7.00 -11.43
N ARG A 273 -25.44 5.80 -12.02
CA ARG A 273 -25.64 4.54 -11.28
C ARG A 273 -24.30 4.05 -10.74
N PHE A 274 -24.08 4.29 -9.46
CA PHE A 274 -22.88 3.84 -8.73
C PHE A 274 -22.88 2.33 -8.47
N VAL A 275 -21.77 1.82 -7.93
CA VAL A 275 -21.65 0.41 -7.53
C VAL A 275 -22.73 0.11 -6.48
N PRO A 276 -23.60 -0.88 -6.73
CA PRO A 276 -24.68 -1.20 -5.79
C PRO A 276 -24.14 -1.94 -4.57
N ALA A 277 -24.83 -1.83 -3.43
CA ALA A 277 -24.42 -2.44 -2.16
C ALA A 277 -24.12 -3.95 -2.26
N GLN A 278 -24.83 -4.68 -3.13
CA GLN A 278 -24.64 -6.12 -3.35
C GLN A 278 -23.33 -6.47 -4.08
N ALA A 279 -22.69 -5.49 -4.73
CA ALA A 279 -21.44 -5.66 -5.45
C ALA A 279 -20.22 -5.13 -4.67
N ILE A 280 -20.43 -4.65 -3.44
CA ILE A 280 -19.36 -4.23 -2.54
C ILE A 280 -18.53 -5.43 -2.09
N LYS A 281 -17.21 -5.24 -2.04
CA LYS A 281 -16.26 -6.27 -1.65
C LYS A 281 -15.53 -5.84 -0.38
N SER A 282 -15.38 -6.78 0.54
CA SER A 282 -14.53 -6.62 1.74
C SER A 282 -13.08 -7.08 1.49
N SER A 283 -12.77 -7.56 0.29
CA SER A 283 -11.43 -7.96 -0.14
C SER A 283 -11.15 -7.52 -1.57
N ASP A 284 -9.88 -7.21 -1.85
CA ASP A 284 -9.44 -6.64 -3.11
C ASP A 284 -8.53 -7.61 -3.89
N GLU A 285 -8.73 -7.71 -5.20
CA GLU A 285 -7.89 -8.50 -6.11
C GLU A 285 -6.70 -7.67 -6.62
N TYR A 286 -5.81 -7.27 -5.71
CA TYR A 286 -4.72 -6.32 -6.01
C TYR A 286 -3.49 -6.94 -6.67
N LEU A 287 -3.26 -8.26 -6.55
CA LEU A 287 -1.98 -8.89 -6.90
C LEU A 287 -1.57 -8.66 -8.36
N ARG A 288 -2.50 -8.78 -9.31
CA ARG A 288 -2.22 -8.56 -10.74
C ARG A 288 -1.75 -7.12 -10.99
N SER A 289 -2.43 -6.15 -10.40
CA SER A 289 -2.10 -4.73 -10.54
C SER A 289 -0.77 -4.41 -9.87
N TRP A 290 -0.55 -4.94 -8.66
CA TRP A 290 0.70 -4.79 -7.92
C TRP A 290 1.92 -5.27 -8.72
N LEU A 291 1.85 -6.47 -9.32
CA LEU A 291 2.95 -7.01 -10.12
C LEU A 291 3.23 -6.15 -11.37
N LEU A 292 2.18 -5.66 -12.04
CA LEU A 292 2.34 -4.74 -13.17
C LEU A 292 3.00 -3.42 -12.73
N TRP A 293 2.59 -2.86 -11.60
CA TRP A 293 3.13 -1.58 -11.13
C TRP A 293 4.56 -1.70 -10.62
N ILE A 294 4.93 -2.83 -10.01
CA ILE A 294 6.33 -3.13 -9.70
C ILE A 294 7.16 -3.09 -10.98
N SER A 295 6.75 -3.76 -12.06
CA SER A 295 7.53 -3.77 -13.31
C SER A 295 7.70 -2.39 -13.94
N GLN A 296 6.84 -1.41 -13.60
CA GLN A 296 6.95 -0.04 -14.07
C GLN A 296 8.00 0.78 -13.30
N VAL A 297 8.28 0.43 -12.04
CA VAL A 297 9.25 1.14 -11.20
C VAL A 297 10.60 0.42 -11.07
N GLU A 298 10.66 -0.85 -11.49
CA GLU A 298 11.83 -1.73 -11.42
C GLU A 298 13.10 -1.10 -11.99
N ASN A 299 13.05 -0.47 -13.16
CA ASN A 299 14.24 0.11 -13.79
C ASN A 299 14.85 1.25 -12.95
N ALA A 300 14.01 2.12 -12.39
CA ALA A 300 14.46 3.21 -11.53
C ALA A 300 15.05 2.65 -10.22
N MET A 301 14.41 1.63 -9.65
CA MET A 301 14.92 0.95 -8.47
C MET A 301 16.25 0.24 -8.71
N ALA A 302 16.40 -0.46 -9.84
CA ALA A 302 17.65 -1.12 -10.21
C ALA A 302 18.80 -0.12 -10.37
N ALA A 303 18.53 1.07 -10.91
CA ALA A 303 19.52 2.14 -10.98
C ALA A 303 19.95 2.65 -9.59
N ASP A 304 19.02 2.73 -8.63
CA ASP A 304 19.34 3.13 -7.26
C ASP A 304 20.09 2.03 -6.49
N VAL A 305 19.72 0.76 -6.70
CA VAL A 305 20.46 -0.39 -6.18
C VAL A 305 21.90 -0.40 -6.71
N ALA A 306 22.11 -0.10 -7.99
CA ALA A 306 23.45 -0.02 -8.56
C ALA A 306 24.27 1.16 -8.00
N ARG A 307 23.61 2.28 -7.63
CA ARG A 307 24.27 3.47 -7.07
C ARG A 307 24.65 3.30 -5.60
N SER A 308 23.79 2.63 -4.83
CA SER A 308 23.89 2.53 -3.37
C SER A 308 23.47 1.13 -2.89
N PRO A 309 24.18 0.06 -3.28
CA PRO A 309 23.81 -1.32 -2.99
C PRO A 309 23.70 -1.61 -1.48
N GLU A 310 24.44 -0.88 -0.65
CA GLU A 310 24.41 -0.97 0.81
C GLU A 310 23.03 -0.67 1.40
N LEU A 311 22.23 0.19 0.77
CA LEU A 311 20.88 0.52 1.25
C LEU A 311 19.87 -0.61 1.01
N TRP A 312 20.18 -1.53 0.10
CA TRP A 312 19.27 -2.58 -0.36
C TRP A 312 19.74 -3.99 0.01
N ALA A 313 20.86 -4.09 0.73
CA ALA A 313 21.45 -5.37 1.12
C ALA A 313 20.55 -6.11 2.13
N GLY A 314 20.19 -7.37 1.83
CA GLY A 314 19.56 -8.26 2.79
C GLY A 314 20.57 -8.77 3.82
N SER A 315 20.14 -9.05 5.05
CA SER A 315 21.05 -9.54 6.11
C SER A 315 21.51 -11.00 5.91
N GLY A 316 21.01 -11.68 4.87
CA GLY A 316 21.33 -13.08 4.54
C GLY A 316 22.76 -13.37 4.08
N ASN A 317 23.61 -12.35 3.87
CA ASN A 317 25.03 -12.51 3.49
C ASN A 317 26.02 -12.39 4.65
N ALA A 318 25.57 -12.26 5.90
CA ALA A 318 26.44 -12.37 7.07
C ALA A 318 26.79 -13.85 7.36
N ALA A 319 27.37 -14.56 6.38
CA ALA A 319 28.24 -15.69 6.68
C ALA A 319 29.53 -15.08 7.24
N GLY A 320 29.76 -15.27 8.55
CA GLY A 320 30.83 -14.62 9.30
C GLY A 320 32.16 -14.64 8.57
N THR A 321 32.80 -13.47 8.50
CA THR A 321 34.23 -13.34 8.26
C THR A 321 34.98 -13.88 9.49
N GLY A 322 34.86 -15.18 9.74
CA GLY A 322 35.76 -15.94 10.58
C GLY A 322 36.90 -16.41 9.71
N ALA A 323 38.07 -15.78 9.84
CA ALA A 323 39.30 -16.29 9.29
C ALA A 323 39.52 -17.74 9.77
N GLY A 324 39.46 -18.71 8.86
CA GLY A 324 39.56 -20.12 9.16
C GLY A 324 40.13 -20.90 7.97
N SER A 325 41.43 -21.11 8.05
CA SER A 325 42.28 -22.09 7.34
C SER A 325 41.59 -23.18 6.51
N GLU A 326 42.16 -23.38 5.32
CA GLU A 326 42.00 -24.51 4.39
C GLU A 326 41.77 -25.88 5.05
N ASN A 327 40.85 -26.67 4.51
CA ASN A 327 41.16 -28.00 3.98
C ASN A 327 40.02 -28.59 3.13
N ALA A 328 40.37 -28.96 1.91
CA ALA A 328 39.53 -29.68 0.98
C ALA A 328 39.40 -31.16 1.39
N ALA A 329 38.18 -31.69 1.44
CA ALA A 329 37.94 -33.13 1.33
C ALA A 329 36.57 -33.42 0.70
N SER A 330 36.65 -34.06 -0.46
CA SER A 330 35.60 -34.62 -1.29
C SER A 330 34.66 -35.58 -0.56
N MET A 331 33.33 -35.40 -0.72
CA MET A 331 32.37 -36.51 -0.67
C MET A 331 31.24 -36.32 -1.68
N LYS A 332 31.08 -37.31 -2.56
CA LYS A 332 30.05 -37.43 -3.60
C LYS A 332 28.72 -37.95 -3.01
N GLY A 333 27.60 -37.42 -3.49
CA GLY A 333 26.24 -37.96 -3.28
C GLY A 333 25.18 -37.07 -3.96
N PRO A 334 24.00 -37.61 -4.35
CA PRO A 334 23.58 -37.64 -5.74
C PRO A 334 22.66 -36.49 -6.19
N LEU A 335 22.60 -36.33 -7.52
CA LEU A 335 21.68 -35.45 -8.25
C LEU A 335 20.23 -35.62 -7.78
N SER A 336 19.59 -34.53 -7.35
CA SER A 336 18.14 -34.38 -7.38
C SER A 336 17.76 -33.21 -8.27
N LYS A 337 16.95 -33.50 -9.29
CA LYS A 337 16.40 -32.54 -10.27
C LYS A 337 15.57 -31.48 -9.55
N GLY A 338 16.01 -30.22 -9.60
CA GLY A 338 15.24 -29.05 -9.15
C GLY A 338 14.42 -28.49 -10.29
N LEU A 339 13.10 -28.69 -10.23
CA LEU A 339 12.13 -28.01 -11.07
C LEU A 339 11.91 -26.61 -10.49
N ALA A 340 12.39 -25.57 -11.18
CA ALA A 340 12.17 -24.18 -10.79
C ALA A 340 10.90 -23.64 -11.45
N LEU A 341 9.83 -23.47 -10.67
CA LEU A 341 8.78 -22.46 -10.81
C LEU A 341 7.85 -22.56 -9.59
N ILE A 342 7.11 -21.47 -9.28
CA ILE A 342 5.95 -21.33 -8.35
C ILE A 342 6.28 -20.34 -7.21
N VAL A 343 5.85 -19.07 -7.29
CA VAL A 343 4.49 -18.53 -6.99
C VAL A 343 3.96 -19.06 -5.66
N ILE A 344 4.24 -18.36 -4.57
CA ILE A 344 3.66 -18.69 -3.26
C ILE A 344 2.15 -18.33 -3.31
N CYS A 345 1.33 -19.30 -3.71
CA CYS A 345 -0.11 -19.31 -3.47
C CYS A 345 -0.36 -19.91 -2.08
N THR A 346 -0.81 -19.10 -1.13
CA THR A 346 -1.45 -19.60 0.09
C THR A 346 -2.85 -20.12 -0.28
N THR A 347 -3.01 -21.43 -0.29
CA THR A 347 -4.31 -22.10 -0.45
C THR A 347 -5.11 -22.02 0.84
N ILE A 348 -6.20 -21.24 0.84
CA ILE A 348 -7.29 -21.41 1.81
C ILE A 348 -8.18 -22.53 1.25
N SER A 349 -8.29 -23.63 2.00
CA SER A 349 -9.05 -24.81 1.61
C SER A 349 -10.55 -24.55 1.75
N LEU A 350 -11.27 -24.53 0.62
CA LEU A 350 -12.73 -24.59 0.58
C LEU A 350 -13.15 -26.06 0.68
N ALA A 351 -13.58 -26.49 1.85
CA ALA A 351 -14.26 -27.76 2.01
C ALA A 351 -15.54 -27.52 2.82
N SER A 352 -16.69 -27.64 2.13
CA SER A 352 -17.96 -28.26 2.59
C SER A 352 -19.17 -27.52 2.00
N LEU A 353 -19.59 -27.94 0.81
CA LEU A 353 -20.99 -27.89 0.39
C LEU A 353 -21.41 -29.34 0.12
N LEU A 354 -22.64 -29.67 0.53
CA LEU A 354 -23.36 -30.96 0.49
C LEU A 354 -23.34 -31.77 1.79
N SER A 355 -24.26 -31.41 2.70
CA SER A 355 -25.20 -32.33 3.35
C SER A 355 -26.33 -31.53 4.01
N LEU A 356 -27.55 -31.66 3.45
CA LEU A 356 -28.86 -31.13 3.88
C LEU A 356 -29.17 -29.64 3.66
#